data_AF-A0A8X6T932-F1
#
_entry.id   AF-A0A8X6T932-F1
#
_cell.length_a   1.000
_cell.length_b   1.000
_cell.length_c   1.000
_cell.angle_alpha   90.00
_cell.angle_beta   90.00
_cell.angle_gamma   90.00
#
_symmetry.space_group_name_H-M   'P 1'
#
loop_
_entity.id
_entity.type
_entity.pdbx_description
1 polymer ?
#
loop_
_entity_poly.entity_id
_entity_poly.type
_entity_poly.pdbx_seq_one_letter_code
_entity_poly.pdbx_strand_id
1 'polypeptide(L)'
;MIKNVEFKTSNNEVFQETNLVSLYDIMSEKIVKESEDFEGKDSGWTLDEILRLEVRTNRYSPFRGSSSFIEVPKQIAETKAIINVINKKDSQCFMWSVLAALYPSANHPNKTSSYVTHLNKLNFDGISFPTPLNEVKKFSKMNGIGINIYSFEEDLKIFPLLISDIVCEKHIDLLYIKNNDLGHYCFIKSLSRLVSKQLSKHQHKTYICKRCLSAFQTEYKLLQHNEMCGNKSPARVVMPSETCKFLKFKNFQHSLKIPFVVYSDFECVTMKTDTCCPDPNFSFTNMYEKHVPIGFCYFISYQGGHYKDPVVYRGTDAPKCFIEKLEKDAIEIEHIYKNPKPLLPLTESEKQLYDNAKNCYVCDQTFRENNIKVRDHNHVTQKFNGPCCNSCNLAMKTP
;
A
#
# COMPACT_ATOMS: atom_id res chain seq x y z
N MET A 1 -27.59 19.88 -2.48
CA MET A 1 -27.01 18.60 -1.98
C MET A 1 -26.42 18.95 -0.63
N ILE A 2 -26.65 18.15 0.42
CA ILE A 2 -26.10 18.39 1.77
C ILE A 2 -25.12 17.26 2.06
N LYS A 3 -23.93 17.59 2.57
CA LYS A 3 -22.86 16.63 2.86
C LYS A 3 -22.34 16.83 4.27
N ASN A 4 -22.37 15.77 5.07
CA ASN A 4 -21.78 15.77 6.40
C ASN A 4 -20.27 15.56 6.31
N VAL A 5 -19.50 16.41 6.98
CA VAL A 5 -18.03 16.38 7.00
C VAL A 5 -17.57 16.51 8.45
N GLU A 6 -16.53 15.75 8.83
CA GLU A 6 -15.94 15.79 10.16
C GLU A 6 -14.51 16.34 10.09
N PHE A 7 -14.25 17.43 10.81
CA PHE A 7 -12.91 18.00 11.01
C PHE A 7 -12.33 17.54 12.34
N LYS A 8 -11.06 17.12 12.38
CA LYS A 8 -10.49 16.42 13.55
C LYS A 8 -9.12 16.97 13.94
N THR A 9 -8.91 17.16 15.23
CA THR A 9 -7.60 17.49 15.81
C THR A 9 -6.86 16.22 16.26
N SER A 10 -5.54 16.30 16.34
CA SER A 10 -4.71 15.22 16.90
C SER A 10 -4.74 15.26 18.43
N ASN A 11 -4.45 14.12 19.06
CA ASN A 11 -4.30 14.05 20.52
C ASN A 11 -3.13 14.96 20.96
N ASN A 12 -3.36 15.78 21.98
CA ASN A 12 -2.35 16.60 22.63
C ASN A 12 -2.25 16.23 24.12
N GLU A 13 -1.03 16.20 24.65
CA GLU A 13 -0.79 15.96 26.07
C GLU A 13 -1.10 17.23 26.86
N VAL A 14 -1.91 17.09 27.92
CA VAL A 14 -2.29 18.20 28.82
C VAL A 14 -1.76 17.90 30.21
N PHE A 15 -0.88 18.77 30.70
CA PHE A 15 -0.29 18.73 32.04
C PHE A 15 -0.89 19.84 32.90
N GLN A 16 -0.63 19.80 34.21
CA GLN A 16 -1.20 20.74 35.16
C GLN A 16 -0.73 22.19 34.91
N GLU A 17 0.47 22.33 34.34
CA GLU A 17 1.10 23.57 33.89
C GLU A 17 0.72 24.01 32.47
N THR A 18 -0.05 23.19 31.72
CA THR A 18 -0.41 23.53 30.34
C THR A 18 -1.38 24.70 30.29
N ASN A 19 -1.02 25.73 29.53
CA ASN A 19 -1.91 26.85 29.26
C ASN A 19 -3.04 26.42 28.32
N LEU A 20 -4.21 26.13 28.90
CA LEU A 20 -5.39 25.64 28.19
C LEU A 20 -5.92 26.62 27.16
N VAL A 21 -5.74 27.94 27.35
CA VAL A 21 -6.16 28.96 26.39
C VAL A 21 -5.35 28.83 25.11
N SER A 22 -4.02 28.80 25.23
CA SER A 22 -3.15 28.63 24.07
C SER A 22 -3.39 27.32 23.33
N LEU A 23 -3.72 26.25 24.05
CA LEU A 23 -4.01 24.95 23.45
C LEU A 23 -5.33 24.98 22.68
N TYR A 24 -6.36 25.64 23.23
CA TYR A 24 -7.63 25.86 22.57
C TYR A 24 -7.45 26.64 21.27
N ASP A 25 -6.68 27.74 21.30
CA ASP A 25 -6.43 28.58 20.12
C ASP A 25 -5.81 27.76 18.98
N ILE A 26 -4.75 27.00 19.27
CA ILE A 26 -4.08 26.13 18.30
C ILE A 26 -5.05 25.08 17.71
N MET A 27 -5.84 24.44 18.57
CA MET A 27 -6.81 23.43 18.11
C MET A 27 -7.91 24.05 17.25
N SER A 28 -8.37 25.25 17.61
CA SER A 28 -9.41 25.99 16.89
C SER A 28 -8.93 26.45 15.51
N GLU A 29 -7.74 27.03 15.42
CA GLU A 29 -7.14 27.47 14.16
C GLU A 29 -7.00 26.32 13.18
N LYS A 30 -6.63 25.12 13.66
CA LYS A 30 -6.54 23.93 12.82
C LYS A 30 -7.90 23.57 12.20
N ILE A 31 -8.96 23.55 13.01
CA ILE A 31 -10.30 23.19 12.53
C ILE A 31 -10.82 24.23 11.53
N VAL A 32 -10.63 25.52 11.83
CA VAL A 32 -11.01 26.62 10.92
C VAL A 32 -10.29 26.47 9.58
N LYS A 33 -8.98 26.23 9.61
CA LYS A 33 -8.19 26.04 8.39
C LYS A 33 -8.63 24.82 7.57
N GLU A 34 -8.91 23.68 8.21
CA GLU A 34 -9.43 22.50 7.50
C GLU A 34 -10.81 22.77 6.86
N SER A 35 -11.63 23.61 7.50
CA SER A 35 -12.92 24.06 6.94
C SER A 35 -12.73 24.98 5.73
N GLU A 36 -11.86 25.99 5.83
CA GLU A 36 -11.55 26.91 4.72
C GLU A 36 -10.95 26.17 3.51
N ASP A 37 -10.00 25.24 3.75
CA ASP A 37 -9.41 24.41 2.70
C ASP A 37 -10.43 23.48 2.03
N PHE A 38 -11.50 23.11 2.73
CA PHE A 38 -12.57 22.30 2.17
C PHE A 38 -13.48 23.14 1.25
N GLU A 39 -13.82 24.36 1.66
CA GLU A 39 -14.58 25.31 0.85
C GLU A 39 -13.80 25.79 -0.38
N GLY A 40 -12.48 25.98 -0.26
CA GLY A 40 -11.60 26.53 -1.30
C GLY A 40 -11.23 25.59 -2.46
N LYS A 41 -11.62 24.30 -2.43
CA LYS A 41 -11.28 23.31 -3.48
C LYS A 41 -12.26 23.30 -4.66
N ASP A 42 -12.59 24.48 -5.20
CA ASP A 42 -13.39 24.70 -6.44
C ASP A 42 -14.76 24.00 -6.50
N SER A 43 -15.28 23.52 -5.37
CA SER A 43 -16.47 22.65 -5.34
C SER A 43 -17.75 23.34 -4.87
N GLY A 44 -17.70 24.67 -4.64
CA GLY A 44 -18.86 25.51 -4.39
C GLY A 44 -19.62 25.21 -3.10
N TRP A 45 -18.98 24.50 -2.15
CA TRP A 45 -19.56 24.18 -0.85
C TRP A 45 -19.38 25.36 0.11
N THR A 46 -20.43 25.66 0.86
CA THR A 46 -20.42 26.63 1.96
C THR A 46 -20.92 25.96 3.23
N LEU A 47 -20.38 26.33 4.39
CA LEU A 47 -20.89 25.89 5.68
C LEU A 47 -22.35 26.32 5.86
N ASP A 48 -23.23 25.35 6.12
CA ASP A 48 -24.65 25.55 6.40
C ASP A 48 -24.89 25.60 7.91
N GLU A 49 -24.56 24.51 8.63
CA GLU A 49 -24.70 24.42 10.08
C GLU A 49 -23.64 23.52 10.75
N ILE A 50 -23.41 23.75 12.04
CA ILE A 50 -22.56 22.90 12.89
C ILE A 50 -23.46 21.98 13.72
N LEU A 51 -23.50 20.69 13.35
CA LEU A 51 -24.35 19.70 14.03
C LEU A 51 -23.87 19.36 15.44
N ARG A 52 -22.55 19.22 15.64
CA ARG A 52 -21.98 18.76 16.92
C ARG A 52 -20.52 19.20 17.07
N LEU A 53 -20.16 19.56 18.31
CA LEU A 53 -18.78 19.71 18.76
C LEU A 53 -18.51 18.68 19.86
N GLU A 54 -17.41 17.92 19.75
CA GLU A 54 -17.04 16.88 20.71
C GLU A 54 -15.59 17.08 21.17
N VAL A 55 -15.38 17.19 22.48
CA VAL A 55 -14.05 17.19 23.10
C VAL A 55 -13.81 15.84 23.75
N ARG A 56 -12.79 15.11 23.29
CA ARG A 56 -12.41 13.81 23.84
C ARG A 56 -11.19 13.94 24.73
N THR A 57 -11.39 13.76 26.02
CA THR A 57 -10.31 13.72 27.01
C THR A 57 -10.04 12.28 27.42
N ASN A 58 -8.82 11.81 27.22
CA ASN A 58 -8.37 10.52 27.73
C ASN A 58 -7.48 10.74 28.95
N ARG A 59 -7.72 9.98 30.02
CA ARG A 59 -6.84 10.01 31.20
C ARG A 59 -5.49 9.39 30.83
N TYR A 60 -4.48 10.22 30.67
CA TYR A 60 -3.10 9.81 30.45
C TYR A 60 -2.39 9.64 31.80
N SER A 61 -2.11 8.39 32.18
CA SER A 61 -1.16 8.11 33.27
C SER A 61 0.20 7.90 32.63
N PRO A 62 1.12 8.89 32.70
CA PRO A 62 2.47 8.72 32.15
C PRO A 62 3.12 7.49 32.77
N PHE A 63 3.89 6.75 31.96
CA PHE A 63 4.64 5.60 32.44
C PHE A 63 5.63 6.07 33.51
N ARG A 64 5.31 5.81 34.78
CA ARG A 64 6.25 6.02 35.88
C ARG A 64 7.38 5.00 35.75
N GLY A 65 8.56 5.38 36.22
CA GLY A 65 9.73 4.52 36.13
C GLY A 65 9.51 3.16 36.79
N SER A 66 10.33 2.20 36.38
CA SER A 66 10.46 0.87 37.01
C SER A 66 10.35 0.75 38.55
N SER A 67 9.77 -0.34 39.05
CA SER A 67 9.93 -0.79 40.43
C SER A 67 11.05 -1.82 40.61
N SER A 68 11.15 -2.37 41.82
CA SER A 68 11.75 -3.69 42.07
C SER A 68 11.10 -4.77 41.21
N PHE A 69 11.81 -5.89 41.05
CA PHE A 69 11.44 -7.06 40.25
C PHE A 69 9.93 -7.33 40.13
N ILE A 70 9.43 -7.37 38.89
CA ILE A 70 8.09 -7.83 38.52
C ILE A 70 8.21 -9.16 37.77
N GLU A 71 7.39 -10.13 38.14
CA GLU A 71 7.33 -11.42 37.43
C GLU A 71 6.65 -11.28 36.07
N VAL A 72 7.22 -11.95 35.06
CA VAL A 72 6.64 -11.98 33.71
C VAL A 72 5.50 -13.01 33.69
N PRO A 73 4.37 -12.75 32.99
CA PRO A 73 3.32 -13.74 32.83
C PRO A 73 3.84 -15.10 32.35
N LYS A 74 3.28 -16.17 32.90
CA LYS A 74 3.77 -17.55 32.67
C LYS A 74 3.88 -17.90 31.19
N GLN A 75 2.87 -17.56 30.38
CA GLN A 75 2.89 -17.85 28.94
C GLN A 75 4.02 -17.14 28.20
N ILE A 76 4.38 -15.93 28.63
CA ILE A 76 5.50 -15.18 28.08
C ILE A 76 6.83 -15.79 28.55
N ALA A 77 6.94 -16.16 29.83
CA ALA A 77 8.13 -16.82 30.38
C ALA A 77 8.42 -18.17 29.69
N GLU A 78 7.39 -18.95 29.36
CA GLU A 78 7.48 -20.23 28.66
C GLU A 78 8.09 -20.14 27.26
N THR A 79 8.00 -18.96 26.60
CA THR A 79 8.66 -18.75 25.29
C THR A 79 10.20 -18.82 25.38
N LYS A 80 10.76 -18.68 26.59
CA LYS A 80 12.21 -18.55 26.86
C LYS A 80 12.85 -17.44 26.00
N ALA A 81 12.06 -16.45 25.59
CA ALA A 81 12.48 -15.34 24.75
C ALA A 81 13.04 -14.16 25.56
N ILE A 82 12.81 -14.15 26.87
CA ILE A 82 13.09 -13.03 27.76
C ILE A 82 14.05 -13.45 28.89
N ILE A 83 14.96 -12.55 29.22
CA ILE A 83 15.78 -12.61 30.43
C ILE A 83 15.24 -11.54 31.37
N ASN A 84 14.63 -11.98 32.47
CA ASN A 84 14.16 -11.10 33.53
C ASN A 84 15.16 -11.12 34.67
N VAL A 85 15.94 -10.03 34.80
CA VAL A 85 16.96 -9.91 35.84
C VAL A 85 16.30 -9.54 37.17
N ILE A 86 16.58 -10.31 38.21
CA ILE A 86 15.95 -10.20 39.53
C ILE A 86 16.59 -9.08 40.33
N ASN A 87 15.99 -7.89 40.28
CA ASN A 87 16.38 -6.70 41.06
C ASN A 87 15.46 -6.48 42.28
N LYS A 88 15.61 -7.31 43.32
CA LYS A 88 14.77 -7.20 44.54
C LYS A 88 15.13 -6.02 45.45
N LYS A 89 16.30 -5.41 45.27
CA LYS A 89 16.88 -4.43 46.20
C LYS A 89 17.04 -3.02 45.61
N ASP A 90 16.70 -2.84 44.34
CA ASP A 90 16.89 -1.59 43.61
C ASP A 90 15.79 -1.40 42.55
N SER A 91 15.71 -0.20 41.98
CA SER A 91 14.78 0.16 40.90
C SER A 91 15.49 0.33 39.54
N GLN A 92 16.56 -0.43 39.32
CA GLN A 92 17.48 -0.27 38.19
C GLN A 92 17.33 -1.35 37.10
N CYS A 93 16.15 -1.95 36.95
CA CYS A 93 15.95 -3.03 35.97
C CYS A 93 16.25 -2.61 34.51
N PHE A 94 16.13 -1.32 34.17
CA PHE A 94 16.51 -0.79 32.86
C PHE A 94 18.00 -1.03 32.61
N MET A 95 18.84 -0.60 33.56
CA MET A 95 20.29 -0.83 33.53
C MET A 95 20.60 -2.33 33.46
N TRP A 96 19.98 -3.14 34.32
CA TRP A 96 20.20 -4.58 34.33
C TRP A 96 19.80 -5.25 33.00
N SER A 97 18.71 -4.82 32.39
CA SER A 97 18.25 -5.35 31.10
C SER A 97 19.16 -4.94 29.95
N VAL A 98 19.65 -3.70 29.93
CA VAL A 98 20.64 -3.24 28.95
C VAL A 98 21.96 -4.00 29.10
N LEU A 99 22.44 -4.20 30.33
CA LEU A 99 23.65 -4.98 30.60
C LEU A 99 23.47 -6.44 30.20
N ALA A 100 22.32 -7.06 30.48
CA ALA A 100 22.03 -8.43 30.06
C ALA A 100 22.03 -8.60 28.54
N ALA A 101 21.66 -7.56 27.79
CA ALA A 101 21.69 -7.56 26.34
C ALA A 101 23.11 -7.45 25.76
N LEU A 102 23.94 -6.56 26.32
CA LEU A 102 25.28 -6.27 25.83
C LEU A 102 26.34 -7.25 26.32
N TYR A 103 26.15 -7.79 27.52
CA TYR A 103 27.10 -8.68 28.20
C TYR A 103 26.36 -9.94 28.70
N PRO A 104 25.89 -10.80 27.78
CA PRO A 104 25.09 -11.96 28.15
C PRO A 104 25.88 -12.95 29.01
N SER A 105 25.32 -13.33 30.16
CA SER A 105 25.91 -14.37 31.03
C SER A 105 25.38 -15.76 30.67
N ALA A 106 26.29 -16.74 30.53
CA ALA A 106 25.90 -18.15 30.38
C ALA A 106 25.34 -18.74 31.68
N ASN A 107 25.91 -18.35 32.82
CA ASN A 107 25.54 -18.86 34.14
C ASN A 107 24.66 -17.84 34.86
N HIS A 108 23.48 -18.29 35.31
CA HIS A 108 22.51 -17.47 36.05
C HIS A 108 22.24 -16.09 35.40
N PRO A 109 21.73 -16.03 34.15
CA PRO A 109 21.45 -14.77 33.45
C PRO A 109 20.40 -13.89 34.15
N ASN A 110 19.62 -14.45 35.08
CA ASN A 110 18.59 -13.72 35.81
C ASN A 110 19.12 -13.06 37.10
N LYS A 111 20.41 -13.17 37.44
CA LYS A 111 20.99 -12.57 38.66
C LYS A 111 21.72 -11.27 38.34
N THR A 112 21.54 -10.25 39.17
CA THR A 112 22.26 -8.96 39.06
C THR A 112 23.77 -9.12 39.23
N SER A 113 24.21 -10.04 40.12
CA SER A 113 25.63 -10.35 40.37
C SER A 113 26.41 -10.71 39.11
N SER A 114 25.73 -11.27 38.10
CA SER A 114 26.33 -11.65 36.82
C SER A 114 26.78 -10.46 35.96
N TYR A 115 26.32 -9.24 36.27
CA TYR A 115 26.54 -8.05 35.43
C TYR A 115 27.27 -6.90 36.15
N VAL A 116 27.56 -7.05 37.44
CA VAL A 116 28.16 -5.98 38.28
C VAL A 116 29.50 -5.48 37.72
N THR A 117 30.29 -6.36 37.12
CA THR A 117 31.60 -6.02 36.52
C THR A 117 31.50 -5.15 35.27
N HIS A 118 30.30 -4.89 34.76
CA HIS A 118 30.04 -4.14 33.54
C HIS A 118 29.35 -2.81 33.77
N LEU A 119 29.04 -2.45 35.02
CA LEU A 119 28.37 -1.20 35.38
C LEU A 119 29.08 0.04 34.82
N ASN A 120 30.41 0.07 34.92
CA ASN A 120 31.22 1.23 34.50
C ASN A 120 31.44 1.32 32.98
N LYS A 121 30.88 0.41 32.17
CA LYS A 121 31.07 0.38 30.71
C LYS A 121 30.06 1.24 29.95
N LEU A 122 29.02 1.71 30.62
CA LEU A 122 27.93 2.50 30.03
C LEU A 122 27.75 3.78 30.82
N ASN A 123 27.38 4.84 30.12
CA ASN A 123 27.09 6.13 30.72
C ASN A 123 25.60 6.20 31.10
N PHE A 124 25.32 6.26 32.41
CA PHE A 124 23.98 6.46 32.99
C PHE A 124 23.82 7.87 33.62
N ASP A 125 24.74 8.80 33.35
CA ASP A 125 24.73 10.13 33.94
C ASP A 125 23.49 10.91 33.51
N GLY A 126 22.77 11.46 34.49
CA GLY A 126 21.53 12.19 34.23
C GLY A 126 20.39 11.32 33.71
N ILE A 127 20.45 9.99 33.92
CA ILE A 127 19.31 9.08 33.83
C ILE A 127 18.80 8.84 35.24
N SER A 128 17.52 9.09 35.46
CA SER A 128 16.86 8.80 36.73
C SER A 128 16.62 7.30 36.86
N PHE A 129 16.79 6.80 38.09
CA PHE A 129 16.30 5.50 38.47
C PHE A 129 15.13 5.70 39.45
N PRO A 130 13.95 5.20 39.11
CA PRO A 130 13.70 4.32 37.96
C PRO A 130 13.46 5.02 36.62
N THR A 131 13.96 4.41 35.53
CA THR A 131 14.07 5.09 34.22
C THR A 131 12.72 5.21 33.48
N PRO A 132 12.20 6.43 33.28
CA PRO A 132 11.00 6.66 32.47
C PRO A 132 11.31 6.54 30.96
N LEU A 133 10.28 6.27 30.14
CA LEU A 133 10.44 6.01 28.70
C LEU A 133 11.05 7.18 27.92
N ASN A 134 10.77 8.43 28.34
CA ASN A 134 11.32 9.64 27.73
C ASN A 134 12.84 9.72 27.90
N GLU A 135 13.39 9.25 29.03
CA GLU A 135 14.83 9.22 29.29
C GLU A 135 15.55 8.06 28.59
N VAL A 136 14.85 7.02 28.16
CA VAL A 136 15.46 5.94 27.35
C VAL A 136 16.02 6.50 26.03
N LYS A 137 15.33 7.47 25.42
CA LYS A 137 15.85 8.17 24.23
C LYS A 137 17.14 8.93 24.52
N LYS A 138 17.25 9.53 25.71
CA LYS A 138 18.46 10.25 26.17
C LYS A 138 19.62 9.26 26.35
N PHE A 139 19.39 8.16 27.05
CA PHE A 139 20.38 7.08 27.23
C PHE A 139 20.87 6.52 25.89
N SER A 140 19.93 6.24 24.98
CA SER A 140 20.17 5.70 23.64
C SER A 140 21.10 6.60 22.82
N LYS A 141 20.89 7.92 22.86
CA LYS A 141 21.77 8.91 22.21
C LYS A 141 23.14 9.02 22.88
N MET A 142 23.19 9.04 24.21
CA MET A 142 24.45 9.18 24.96
C MET A 142 25.42 8.02 24.74
N ASN A 143 24.89 6.79 24.59
CA ASN A 143 25.72 5.59 24.44
C ASN A 143 25.81 5.09 22.99
N GLY A 144 25.09 5.70 22.03
CA GLY A 144 25.07 5.26 20.63
C GLY A 144 24.43 3.88 20.44
N ILE A 145 23.42 3.54 21.24
CA ILE A 145 22.76 2.24 21.26
C ILE A 145 21.29 2.40 20.90
N GLY A 146 20.80 1.66 19.92
CA GLY A 146 19.40 1.67 19.52
C GLY A 146 18.57 0.81 20.47
N ILE A 147 17.57 1.40 21.13
CA ILE A 147 16.71 0.66 22.06
C ILE A 147 15.27 0.64 21.54
N ASN A 148 14.73 -0.56 21.38
CA ASN A 148 13.32 -0.79 21.12
C ASN A 148 12.67 -1.28 22.41
N ILE A 149 11.50 -0.76 22.74
CA ILE A 149 10.71 -1.14 23.89
C ILE A 149 9.39 -1.66 23.36
N TYR A 150 9.03 -2.87 23.76
CA TYR A 150 7.75 -3.50 23.47
C TYR A 150 6.96 -3.66 24.77
N SER A 151 5.65 -3.72 24.66
CA SER A 151 4.77 -4.10 25.78
C SER A 151 3.73 -5.10 25.28
N PHE A 152 2.78 -5.48 26.12
CA PHE A 152 1.73 -6.41 25.75
C PHE A 152 0.36 -6.02 26.29
N GLU A 153 -0.68 -6.35 25.54
CA GLU A 153 -2.09 -6.17 25.91
C GLU A 153 -2.55 -7.28 26.88
N GLU A 154 -3.78 -7.19 27.40
CA GLU A 154 -4.34 -8.18 28.33
C GLU A 154 -4.39 -9.60 27.73
N ASP A 155 -4.55 -9.71 26.41
CA ASP A 155 -4.51 -10.96 25.65
C ASP A 155 -3.08 -11.47 25.34
N LEU A 156 -2.07 -10.81 25.90
CA LEU A 156 -0.63 -11.06 25.71
C LEU A 156 -0.13 -10.78 24.29
N LYS A 157 -0.86 -10.01 23.49
CA LYS A 157 -0.40 -9.54 22.18
C LYS A 157 0.71 -8.50 22.35
N ILE A 158 1.86 -8.71 21.71
CA ILE A 158 3.01 -7.80 21.82
C ILE A 158 2.80 -6.63 20.86
N PHE A 159 3.06 -5.42 21.33
CA PHE A 159 3.07 -4.22 20.51
C PHE A 159 4.30 -3.36 20.80
N PRO A 160 4.79 -2.58 19.80
CA PRO A 160 5.90 -1.66 19.99
C PRO A 160 5.45 -0.43 20.78
N LEU A 161 6.16 -0.11 21.86
CA LEU A 161 5.93 1.07 22.70
C LEU A 161 6.88 2.22 22.33
N LEU A 162 8.13 1.88 22.05
CA LEU A 162 9.15 2.81 21.57
C LEU A 162 10.02 2.07 20.56
N ILE A 163 10.22 2.65 19.38
CA ILE A 163 11.18 2.12 18.40
C ILE A 163 12.28 3.16 18.20
N SER A 164 13.52 2.70 18.21
CA SER A 164 14.68 3.56 18.00
C SER A 164 14.71 4.09 16.57
N ASP A 165 14.86 5.40 16.44
CA ASP A 165 15.18 6.06 15.17
C ASP A 165 16.69 6.08 14.89
N ILE A 166 17.52 5.74 15.89
CA ILE A 166 18.98 5.63 15.72
C ILE A 166 19.28 4.39 14.89
N VAL A 167 19.95 4.58 13.76
CA VAL A 167 20.55 3.52 12.95
C VAL A 167 21.93 3.22 13.53
N CYS A 168 22.07 2.06 14.17
CA CYS A 168 23.33 1.63 14.76
C CYS A 168 23.48 0.12 14.66
N GLU A 169 24.71 -0.39 14.78
CA GLU A 169 24.96 -1.83 14.72
C GLU A 169 24.34 -2.59 15.92
N LYS A 170 24.26 -1.93 17.09
CA LYS A 170 23.81 -2.55 18.33
C LYS A 170 22.40 -2.09 18.68
N HIS A 171 21.42 -2.94 18.34
CA HIS A 171 20.04 -2.78 18.77
C HIS A 171 19.69 -3.71 19.93
N ILE A 172 19.10 -3.15 20.98
CA ILE A 172 18.57 -3.87 22.14
C ILE A 172 17.05 -3.83 22.08
N ASP A 173 16.43 -5.00 22.21
CA ASP A 173 14.97 -5.13 22.34
C ASP A 173 14.63 -5.39 23.81
N LEU A 174 13.80 -4.54 24.41
CA LEU A 174 13.35 -4.62 25.80
C LEU A 174 11.84 -4.83 25.86
N LEU A 175 11.39 -5.59 26.85
CA LEU A 175 9.97 -5.71 27.20
C LEU A 175 9.69 -4.84 28.42
N TYR A 176 8.71 -3.97 28.34
CA TYR A 176 8.20 -3.18 29.44
C TYR A 176 6.90 -3.81 29.96
N ILE A 177 6.92 -4.19 31.23
CA ILE A 177 5.81 -4.78 31.98
C ILE A 177 5.23 -3.70 32.88
N LYS A 178 3.91 -3.54 32.86
CA LYS A 178 3.20 -2.62 33.75
C LYS A 178 2.36 -3.42 34.74
N ASN A 179 2.52 -3.12 36.02
CA ASN A 179 1.65 -3.62 37.09
C ASN A 179 1.15 -2.43 37.91
N ASN A 180 -0.11 -2.05 37.72
CA ASN A 180 -0.73 -0.85 38.31
C ASN A 180 0.12 0.42 38.06
N ASP A 181 0.77 0.92 39.11
CA ASP A 181 1.58 2.14 39.11
C ASP A 181 3.08 1.90 38.83
N LEU A 182 3.48 0.64 38.67
CA LEU A 182 4.88 0.24 38.59
C LEU A 182 5.23 -0.35 37.23
N GLY A 183 6.36 0.07 36.67
CA GLY A 183 6.95 -0.50 35.46
C GLY A 183 8.02 -1.55 35.76
N HIS A 184 8.42 -2.33 34.78
CA HIS A 184 9.63 -3.16 34.84
C HIS A 184 10.14 -3.49 33.44
N TYR A 185 11.44 -3.36 33.22
CA TYR A 185 12.11 -3.71 31.97
C TYR A 185 12.72 -5.10 32.07
N CYS A 186 12.54 -5.87 31.00
CA CYS A 186 13.19 -7.16 30.80
C CYS A 186 13.92 -7.16 29.45
N PHE A 187 15.01 -7.92 29.33
CA PHE A 187 15.70 -8.07 28.06
C PHE A 187 15.01 -9.11 27.16
N ILE A 188 14.68 -8.75 25.92
CA ILE A 188 14.17 -9.67 24.89
C ILE A 188 15.37 -10.25 24.14
N LYS A 189 15.74 -11.48 24.49
CA LYS A 189 16.80 -12.24 23.80
C LYS A 189 16.38 -12.66 22.38
N SER A 190 15.10 -12.94 22.16
CA SER A 190 14.61 -13.41 20.86
C SER A 190 13.20 -12.91 20.58
N LEU A 191 13.08 -11.79 19.88
CA LEU A 191 11.78 -11.21 19.52
C LEU A 191 10.94 -12.21 18.71
N SER A 192 11.55 -12.95 17.77
CA SER A 192 10.83 -13.93 16.96
C SER A 192 10.17 -15.03 17.78
N ARG A 193 10.83 -15.54 18.84
CA ARG A 193 10.21 -16.51 19.75
C ARG A 193 9.04 -15.90 20.51
N LEU A 194 9.20 -14.65 20.96
CA LEU A 194 8.19 -13.94 21.73
C LEU A 194 6.89 -13.74 20.94
N VAL A 195 6.98 -13.35 19.67
CA VAL A 195 5.81 -13.03 18.84
C VAL A 195 5.36 -14.16 17.91
N SER A 196 6.06 -15.30 17.87
CA SER A 196 5.71 -16.44 17.01
C SER A 196 4.25 -16.87 17.16
N LYS A 197 3.80 -16.94 18.44
CA LYS A 197 2.41 -17.03 18.94
C LYS A 197 1.37 -16.30 18.09
N GLN A 198 1.67 -15.03 17.84
CA GLN A 198 0.74 -14.02 17.32
C GLN A 198 0.72 -13.98 15.79
N LEU A 199 1.77 -14.50 15.15
CA LEU A 199 1.99 -14.31 13.71
C LEU A 199 1.64 -15.54 12.89
N SER A 200 1.87 -16.76 13.39
CA SER A 200 1.69 -17.97 12.60
C SER A 200 1.57 -19.23 13.44
N LYS A 201 0.76 -20.19 12.96
CA LYS A 201 0.71 -21.56 13.49
C LYS A 201 1.78 -22.48 12.88
N HIS A 202 2.52 -22.00 11.87
CA HIS A 202 3.50 -22.79 11.14
C HIS A 202 4.90 -22.74 11.78
N GLN A 203 5.64 -23.84 11.70
CA GLN A 203 6.94 -24.03 12.38
C GLN A 203 8.15 -23.52 11.58
N HIS A 204 7.95 -22.75 10.51
CA HIS A 204 9.04 -22.24 9.66
C HIS A 204 9.65 -20.94 10.22
N LYS A 205 10.93 -20.71 9.91
CA LYS A 205 11.64 -19.47 10.29
C LYS A 205 10.95 -18.26 9.62
N THR A 206 10.46 -17.33 10.42
CA THR A 206 9.88 -16.06 9.97
C THR A 206 10.83 -14.90 10.23
N TYR A 207 10.85 -13.94 9.30
CA TYR A 207 11.60 -12.69 9.41
C TYR A 207 10.61 -11.59 9.83
N ILE A 208 10.89 -10.86 10.90
CA ILE A 208 9.93 -9.93 11.50
C ILE A 208 10.47 -8.51 11.44
N CYS A 209 9.64 -7.57 11.01
CA CYS A 209 9.97 -6.16 11.11
C CYS A 209 9.82 -5.70 12.56
N LYS A 210 10.89 -5.17 13.15
CA LYS A 210 10.90 -4.67 14.54
C LYS A 210 9.98 -3.46 14.75
N ARG A 211 9.68 -2.69 13.69
CA ARG A 211 8.83 -1.49 13.74
C ARG A 211 7.34 -1.83 13.79
N CYS A 212 6.86 -2.64 12.85
CA CYS A 212 5.42 -2.92 12.68
C CYS A 212 5.03 -4.36 13.05
N LEU A 213 5.99 -5.19 13.46
CA LEU A 213 5.83 -6.61 13.79
C LEU A 213 5.27 -7.48 12.65
N SER A 214 5.25 -6.99 11.40
CA SER A 214 4.86 -7.78 10.24
C SER A 214 5.85 -8.91 9.95
N ALA A 215 5.32 -10.07 9.56
CA ALA A 215 6.11 -11.27 9.26
C ALA A 215 6.35 -11.45 7.75
N PHE A 216 7.56 -11.88 7.41
CA PHE A 216 8.01 -12.12 6.05
C PHE A 216 8.67 -13.50 5.93
N GLN A 217 8.51 -14.12 4.75
CA GLN A 217 9.05 -15.46 4.47
C GLN A 217 10.57 -15.45 4.21
N THR A 218 11.11 -14.33 3.72
CA THR A 218 12.52 -14.20 3.36
C THR A 218 13.10 -12.89 3.88
N GLU A 219 14.41 -12.89 4.13
CA GLU A 219 15.15 -11.69 4.57
C GLU A 219 15.08 -10.58 3.52
N TYR A 220 15.14 -10.92 2.24
CA TYR A 220 14.99 -9.97 1.14
C TYR A 220 13.65 -9.20 1.19
N LYS A 221 12.54 -9.89 1.46
CA LYS A 221 11.22 -9.24 1.61
C LYS A 221 11.17 -8.32 2.83
N LEU A 222 11.83 -8.71 3.92
CA LEU A 222 11.97 -7.84 5.11
C LEU A 222 12.80 -6.59 4.79
N LEU A 223 13.90 -6.72 4.03
CA LEU A 223 14.72 -5.58 3.61
C LEU A 223 13.92 -4.59 2.76
N GLN A 224 13.21 -5.08 1.74
CA GLN A 224 12.31 -4.23 0.94
C GLN A 224 11.23 -3.55 1.79
N HIS A 225 10.69 -4.26 2.79
CA HIS A 225 9.72 -3.67 3.70
C HIS A 225 10.33 -2.59 4.59
N ASN A 226 11.55 -2.79 5.11
CA ASN A 226 12.22 -1.84 6.00
C ASN A 226 12.47 -0.48 5.32
N GLU A 227 12.75 -0.47 4.02
CA GLU A 227 12.86 0.77 3.22
C GLU A 227 11.58 1.62 3.28
N MET A 228 10.41 0.99 3.37
CA MET A 228 9.12 1.68 3.45
C MET A 228 8.69 1.95 4.88
N CYS A 229 8.86 0.95 5.76
CA CYS A 229 8.39 0.98 7.14
C CYS A 229 9.11 2.05 7.98
N GLY A 230 10.39 2.34 7.68
CA GLY A 230 11.16 3.39 8.36
C GLY A 230 10.58 4.79 8.15
N ASN A 231 10.09 5.09 6.95
CA ASN A 231 9.69 6.44 6.54
C ASN A 231 8.26 6.81 6.96
N LYS A 232 7.48 5.88 7.53
CA LYS A 232 6.06 6.04 7.91
C LYS A 232 5.17 6.62 6.80
N SER A 233 5.61 6.53 5.54
CA SER A 233 4.89 7.09 4.40
C SER A 233 3.77 6.14 3.97
N PRO A 234 2.56 6.65 3.64
CA PRO A 234 1.48 5.82 3.12
C PRO A 234 1.79 5.21 1.75
N ALA A 235 2.74 5.78 1.00
CA ALA A 235 3.16 5.31 -0.32
C ALA A 235 4.67 5.43 -0.52
N ARG A 236 5.24 4.51 -1.31
CA ARG A 236 6.64 4.57 -1.75
C ARG A 236 6.74 5.46 -2.99
N VAL A 237 7.37 6.62 -2.84
CA VAL A 237 7.72 7.47 -3.98
C VAL A 237 8.96 6.88 -4.65
N VAL A 238 8.80 6.36 -5.86
CA VAL A 238 9.91 5.88 -6.71
C VAL A 238 10.10 6.90 -7.81
N MET A 239 11.21 7.64 -7.77
CA MET A 239 11.58 8.56 -8.85
C MET A 239 12.23 7.76 -9.99
N PRO A 240 12.02 8.16 -11.26
CA PRO A 240 12.76 7.57 -12.37
C PRO A 240 14.26 7.75 -12.17
N SER A 241 15.04 6.70 -12.45
CA SER A 241 16.51 6.82 -12.49
C SER A 241 16.94 7.73 -13.63
N GLU A 242 18.19 8.23 -13.60
CA GLU A 242 18.76 8.99 -14.73
C GLU A 242 18.64 8.25 -16.06
N THR A 243 18.73 6.91 -16.04
CA THR A 243 18.54 6.05 -17.22
C THR A 243 17.09 5.92 -17.70
N CYS A 244 16.12 6.22 -16.84
CA CYS A 244 14.68 6.14 -17.12
C CYS A 244 13.99 7.50 -17.01
N LYS A 245 14.75 8.60 -17.07
CA LYS A 245 14.25 9.97 -16.95
C LYS A 245 13.20 10.33 -17.99
N PHE A 246 13.28 9.73 -19.18
CA PHE A 246 12.36 9.97 -20.28
C PHE A 246 11.42 8.78 -20.46
N LEU A 247 10.12 9.05 -20.35
CA LEU A 247 9.08 8.11 -20.73
C LEU A 247 9.03 7.98 -22.25
N LYS A 248 9.01 6.75 -22.75
CA LYS A 248 8.84 6.44 -24.16
C LYS A 248 7.73 5.40 -24.31
N PHE A 249 6.86 5.59 -25.30
CA PHE A 249 5.90 4.57 -25.67
C PHE A 249 6.66 3.35 -26.23
N LYS A 250 6.33 2.15 -25.76
CA LYS A 250 7.02 0.91 -26.17
C LYS A 250 6.13 -0.01 -27.00
N ASN A 251 4.83 -0.02 -26.72
CA ASN A 251 3.90 -0.97 -27.30
C ASN A 251 3.22 -0.40 -28.55
N PHE A 252 4.04 -0.07 -29.54
CA PHE A 252 3.57 0.46 -30.83
C PHE A 252 2.60 -0.49 -31.55
N GLN A 253 2.67 -1.80 -31.31
CA GLN A 253 1.67 -2.72 -31.87
C GLN A 253 0.22 -2.41 -31.45
N HIS A 254 0.02 -1.68 -30.34
CA HIS A 254 -1.31 -1.30 -29.85
C HIS A 254 -1.76 0.10 -30.32
N SER A 255 -0.97 0.80 -31.13
CA SER A 255 -1.41 2.07 -31.73
C SER A 255 -2.23 1.87 -33.01
N LEU A 256 -2.24 0.66 -33.57
CA LEU A 256 -3.08 0.36 -34.73
C LEU A 256 -4.55 0.36 -34.35
N LYS A 257 -5.33 1.15 -35.09
CA LYS A 257 -6.79 1.11 -35.01
C LYS A 257 -7.30 -0.22 -35.56
N ILE A 258 -8.12 -0.92 -34.78
CA ILE A 258 -8.74 -2.18 -35.22
C ILE A 258 -9.74 -1.86 -36.35
N PRO A 259 -9.66 -2.53 -37.51
CA PRO A 259 -10.51 -2.20 -38.66
C PRO A 259 -12.02 -2.39 -38.45
N PHE A 260 -12.40 -3.37 -37.62
CA PHE A 260 -13.79 -3.68 -37.28
C PHE A 260 -14.01 -3.59 -35.77
N VAL A 261 -15.00 -2.80 -35.35
CA VAL A 261 -15.39 -2.65 -33.95
C VAL A 261 -16.90 -2.82 -33.82
N VAL A 262 -17.33 -3.71 -32.94
CA VAL A 262 -18.75 -3.96 -32.67
C VAL A 262 -19.20 -3.13 -31.48
N TYR A 263 -20.21 -2.29 -31.69
CA TYR A 263 -20.93 -1.60 -30.64
C TYR A 263 -22.27 -2.28 -30.48
N SER A 264 -22.58 -2.79 -29.29
CA SER A 264 -23.81 -3.53 -29.03
C SER A 264 -24.47 -3.09 -27.73
N ASP A 265 -25.79 -3.10 -27.73
CA ASP A 265 -26.59 -2.88 -26.53
C ASP A 265 -27.79 -3.83 -26.49
N PHE A 266 -28.26 -4.13 -25.28
CA PHE A 266 -29.40 -5.00 -25.02
C PHE A 266 -30.52 -4.24 -24.33
N GLU A 267 -31.74 -4.44 -24.82
CA GLU A 267 -32.94 -4.04 -24.12
C GLU A 267 -33.42 -5.18 -23.23
N CYS A 268 -33.60 -4.89 -21.94
CA CYS A 268 -33.95 -5.89 -20.94
C CYS A 268 -35.27 -5.54 -20.25
N VAL A 269 -36.08 -6.55 -19.97
CA VAL A 269 -37.19 -6.43 -19.03
C VAL A 269 -36.65 -6.70 -17.63
N THR A 270 -37.01 -5.86 -16.68
CA THR A 270 -36.71 -6.09 -15.27
C THR A 270 -37.81 -6.93 -14.65
N MET A 271 -37.44 -8.11 -14.15
CA MET A 271 -38.34 -9.01 -13.45
C MET A 271 -37.98 -9.02 -11.97
N LYS A 272 -38.97 -8.93 -11.09
CA LYS A 272 -38.74 -9.10 -9.65
C LYS A 272 -38.18 -10.49 -9.37
N THR A 273 -37.19 -10.55 -8.50
CA THR A 273 -36.60 -11.80 -8.02
C THR A 273 -37.17 -12.16 -6.66
N ASP A 274 -37.55 -13.41 -6.47
CA ASP A 274 -37.93 -13.92 -5.17
C ASP A 274 -36.68 -14.00 -4.28
N THR A 275 -36.69 -13.27 -3.17
CA THR A 275 -35.61 -13.29 -2.18
C THR A 275 -36.10 -13.85 -0.86
N CYS A 276 -35.28 -14.65 -0.20
CA CYS A 276 -35.50 -15.03 1.19
C CYS A 276 -35.21 -13.85 2.13
N CYS A 277 -35.83 -13.86 3.32
CA CYS A 277 -35.50 -12.89 4.36
C CYS A 277 -34.02 -13.02 4.75
N PRO A 278 -33.26 -11.92 4.76
CA PRO A 278 -31.84 -11.96 5.09
C PRO A 278 -31.60 -12.24 6.58
N ASP A 279 -30.56 -13.02 6.88
CA ASP A 279 -30.12 -13.29 8.25
C ASP A 279 -29.35 -12.09 8.82
N PRO A 280 -29.76 -11.51 9.96
CA PRO A 280 -29.09 -10.34 10.56
C PRO A 280 -27.66 -10.63 11.06
N ASN A 281 -27.24 -11.89 11.17
CA ASN A 281 -25.90 -12.26 11.64
C ASN A 281 -24.83 -12.28 10.53
N PHE A 282 -25.22 -12.13 9.26
CA PHE A 282 -24.31 -12.19 8.12
C PHE A 282 -24.53 -11.03 7.16
N SER A 283 -23.46 -10.59 6.50
CA SER A 283 -23.59 -9.67 5.36
C SER A 283 -24.27 -10.38 4.20
N PHE A 284 -25.33 -9.80 3.65
CA PHE A 284 -26.06 -10.34 2.50
C PHE A 284 -26.10 -9.31 1.37
N THR A 285 -26.24 -9.79 0.14
CA THR A 285 -26.49 -8.96 -1.04
C THR A 285 -27.94 -9.16 -1.46
N ASN A 286 -28.71 -8.07 -1.57
CA ASN A 286 -30.11 -8.13 -1.97
C ASN A 286 -30.22 -8.05 -3.50
N MET A 287 -30.55 -9.16 -4.14
CA MET A 287 -30.87 -9.20 -5.57
C MET A 287 -32.34 -8.82 -5.73
N TYR A 288 -32.63 -7.58 -6.16
CA TYR A 288 -33.99 -7.05 -6.22
C TYR A 288 -34.66 -7.22 -7.60
N GLU A 289 -33.87 -7.25 -8.67
CA GLU A 289 -34.34 -7.39 -10.05
C GLU A 289 -33.41 -8.29 -10.87
N LYS A 290 -34.02 -9.10 -11.75
CA LYS A 290 -33.36 -9.88 -12.79
C LYS A 290 -33.63 -9.23 -14.13
N HIS A 291 -32.57 -8.82 -14.81
CA HIS A 291 -32.64 -8.28 -16.16
C HIS A 291 -32.70 -9.44 -17.16
N VAL A 292 -33.81 -9.57 -17.86
CA VAL A 292 -34.01 -10.58 -18.91
C VAL A 292 -33.94 -9.88 -20.27
N PRO A 293 -32.90 -10.13 -21.09
CA PRO A 293 -32.76 -9.50 -22.39
C PRO A 293 -33.88 -9.95 -23.34
N ILE A 294 -34.60 -8.99 -23.92
CA ILE A 294 -35.70 -9.22 -24.88
C ILE A 294 -35.42 -8.65 -26.26
N GLY A 295 -34.32 -7.93 -26.41
CA GLY A 295 -33.89 -7.40 -27.68
C GLY A 295 -32.46 -6.92 -27.63
N PHE A 296 -31.88 -6.72 -28.81
CA PHE A 296 -30.56 -6.14 -28.95
C PHE A 296 -30.48 -5.30 -30.21
N CYS A 297 -29.52 -4.39 -30.21
CA CYS A 297 -29.02 -3.75 -31.41
C CYS A 297 -27.49 -3.83 -31.39
N TYR A 298 -26.88 -4.21 -32.51
CA TYR A 298 -25.46 -3.99 -32.68
C TYR A 298 -25.11 -3.41 -34.04
N PHE A 299 -24.08 -2.58 -34.03
CA PHE A 299 -23.53 -1.89 -35.19
C PHE A 299 -22.05 -2.23 -35.32
N ILE A 300 -21.62 -2.57 -36.54
CA ILE A 300 -20.23 -2.86 -36.84
C ILE A 300 -19.63 -1.62 -37.52
N SER A 301 -18.82 -0.89 -36.77
CA SER A 301 -18.03 0.23 -37.29
C SER A 301 -16.83 -0.31 -38.06
N TYR A 302 -16.68 0.14 -39.30
CA TYR A 302 -15.63 -0.29 -40.21
C TYR A 302 -14.80 0.89 -40.71
N GLN A 303 -13.48 0.74 -40.72
CA GLN A 303 -12.59 1.83 -41.15
C GLN A 303 -12.74 2.20 -42.63
N GLY A 304 -13.19 1.26 -43.48
CA GLY A 304 -13.42 1.51 -44.91
C GLY A 304 -14.75 2.18 -45.24
N GLY A 305 -15.50 2.68 -44.25
CA GLY A 305 -16.77 3.37 -44.43
C GLY A 305 -17.94 2.56 -43.91
N HIS A 306 -19.03 2.51 -44.67
CA HIS A 306 -20.21 1.72 -44.30
C HIS A 306 -19.95 0.23 -44.57
N TYR A 307 -20.13 -0.62 -43.56
CA TYR A 307 -20.06 -2.08 -43.69
C TYR A 307 -21.44 -2.68 -43.94
N LYS A 308 -22.35 -2.45 -43.00
CA LYS A 308 -23.76 -2.87 -43.09
C LYS A 308 -24.64 -2.05 -42.14
N ASP A 309 -25.94 -2.16 -42.33
CA ASP A 309 -26.93 -1.58 -41.43
C ASP A 309 -26.93 -2.24 -40.04
N PRO A 310 -27.32 -1.50 -38.97
CA PRO A 310 -27.42 -2.06 -37.63
C PRO A 310 -28.31 -3.29 -37.57
N VAL A 311 -27.84 -4.32 -36.88
CA VAL A 311 -28.60 -5.55 -36.68
C VAL A 311 -29.47 -5.38 -35.44
N VAL A 312 -30.78 -5.36 -35.65
CA VAL A 312 -31.78 -5.26 -34.59
C VAL A 312 -32.52 -6.60 -34.46
N TYR A 313 -32.82 -6.98 -33.23
CA TYR A 313 -33.65 -8.14 -32.93
C TYR A 313 -34.49 -7.90 -31.68
N ARG A 314 -35.71 -8.46 -31.66
CA ARG A 314 -36.60 -8.50 -30.51
C ARG A 314 -37.21 -9.88 -30.41
N GLY A 315 -37.04 -10.54 -29.27
CA GLY A 315 -37.46 -11.91 -29.01
C GLY A 315 -36.97 -12.40 -27.65
N THR A 316 -37.65 -13.41 -27.09
CA THR A 316 -37.29 -13.99 -25.78
C THR A 316 -35.98 -14.76 -25.80
N ASP A 317 -35.47 -15.09 -26.98
CA ASP A 317 -34.20 -15.74 -27.27
C ASP A 317 -33.11 -14.75 -27.72
N ALA A 318 -33.27 -13.45 -27.43
CA ALA A 318 -32.34 -12.39 -27.82
C ALA A 318 -30.86 -12.71 -27.57
N PRO A 319 -30.43 -13.27 -26.42
CA PRO A 319 -29.03 -13.64 -26.22
C PRO A 319 -28.51 -14.69 -27.21
N LYS A 320 -29.34 -15.70 -27.53
CA LYS A 320 -28.98 -16.76 -28.47
C LYS A 320 -28.85 -16.21 -29.88
N CYS A 321 -29.88 -15.47 -30.34
CA CYS A 321 -29.85 -14.85 -31.66
C CYS A 321 -28.72 -13.81 -31.80
N PHE A 322 -28.33 -13.14 -30.72
CA PHE A 322 -27.20 -12.22 -30.72
C PHE A 322 -25.92 -12.95 -31.09
N ILE A 323 -25.59 -14.02 -30.37
CA ILE A 323 -24.37 -14.81 -30.60
C ILE A 323 -24.36 -15.41 -31.99
N GLU A 324 -25.46 -16.04 -32.44
CA GLU A 324 -25.54 -16.65 -33.77
C GLU A 324 -25.34 -15.65 -34.91
N LYS A 325 -25.86 -14.42 -34.78
CA LYS A 325 -25.67 -13.38 -35.79
C LYS A 325 -24.26 -12.79 -35.75
N LEU A 326 -23.71 -12.58 -34.55
CA LEU A 326 -22.35 -12.05 -34.36
C LEU A 326 -21.28 -13.05 -34.84
N GLU A 327 -21.52 -14.35 -34.65
CA GLU A 327 -20.65 -15.42 -35.16
C GLU A 327 -20.61 -15.43 -36.69
N LYS A 328 -21.76 -15.30 -37.36
CA LYS A 328 -21.82 -15.17 -38.83
C LYS A 328 -21.02 -13.97 -39.31
N ASP A 329 -21.19 -12.82 -38.66
CA ASP A 329 -20.42 -11.62 -39.00
C ASP A 329 -18.92 -11.78 -38.75
N ALA A 330 -18.55 -12.45 -37.66
CA ALA A 330 -17.15 -12.73 -37.34
C ALA A 330 -16.49 -13.60 -38.42
N ILE A 331 -17.21 -14.62 -38.92
CA ILE A 331 -16.74 -15.47 -40.03
C ILE A 331 -16.55 -14.63 -41.30
N GLU A 332 -17.50 -13.75 -41.64
CA GLU A 332 -17.37 -12.85 -42.81
C GLU A 332 -16.17 -11.91 -42.67
N ILE A 333 -15.99 -11.31 -41.49
CA ILE A 333 -14.86 -10.43 -41.18
C ILE A 333 -13.52 -11.20 -41.25
N GLU A 334 -13.48 -12.45 -40.80
CA GLU A 334 -12.29 -13.30 -40.90
C GLU A 334 -11.87 -13.52 -42.36
N HIS A 335 -12.83 -13.71 -43.27
CA HIS A 335 -12.54 -13.81 -44.70
C HIS A 335 -11.95 -12.51 -45.26
N ILE A 336 -12.36 -11.35 -44.75
CA ILE A 336 -11.77 -10.06 -45.14
C ILE A 336 -10.33 -9.96 -44.65
N TYR A 337 -10.05 -10.36 -43.41
CA TYR A 337 -8.68 -10.35 -42.87
C TYR A 337 -7.74 -11.31 -43.62
N LYS A 338 -8.23 -12.48 -44.04
CA LYS A 338 -7.45 -13.45 -44.84
C LYS A 338 -7.09 -12.96 -46.25
N ASN A 339 -7.75 -11.92 -46.75
CA ASN A 339 -7.53 -11.37 -48.09
C ASN A 339 -7.06 -9.90 -48.02
N PRO A 340 -5.84 -9.64 -47.52
CA PRO A 340 -5.33 -8.29 -47.35
C PRO A 340 -5.17 -7.59 -48.70
N LYS A 341 -5.74 -6.39 -48.84
CA LYS A 341 -5.66 -5.62 -50.08
C LYS A 341 -4.26 -4.99 -50.25
N PRO A 342 -3.76 -4.89 -51.50
CA PRO A 342 -2.49 -4.25 -51.78
C PRO A 342 -2.58 -2.72 -51.57
N LEU A 343 -1.43 -2.08 -51.38
CA LEU A 343 -1.34 -0.62 -51.31
C LEU A 343 -1.76 0.01 -52.65
N LEU A 344 -2.62 1.02 -52.61
CA LEU A 344 -2.93 1.84 -53.79
C LEU A 344 -1.70 2.65 -54.22
N PRO A 345 -1.57 3.01 -55.51
CA PRO A 345 -0.50 3.89 -55.96
C PRO A 345 -0.43 5.15 -55.10
N LEU A 346 0.76 5.45 -54.58
CA LEU A 346 1.00 6.63 -53.76
C LEU A 346 0.70 7.90 -54.55
N THR A 347 0.07 8.86 -53.89
CA THR A 347 -0.01 10.23 -54.39
C THR A 347 1.37 10.89 -54.39
N GLU A 348 1.55 11.95 -55.16
CA GLU A 348 2.84 12.66 -55.25
C GLU A 348 3.29 13.18 -53.87
N SER A 349 2.36 13.68 -53.05
CA SER A 349 2.64 14.11 -51.68
C SER A 349 3.08 12.96 -50.76
N GLU A 350 2.45 11.79 -50.86
CA GLU A 350 2.82 10.63 -50.03
C GLU A 350 4.17 10.05 -50.46
N LYS A 351 4.46 10.08 -51.76
CA LYS A 351 5.76 9.68 -52.30
C LYS A 351 6.86 10.61 -51.80
N GLN A 352 6.67 11.93 -51.86
CA GLN A 352 7.60 12.90 -51.28
C GLN A 352 7.79 12.69 -49.77
N LEU A 353 6.72 12.44 -49.04
CA LEU A 353 6.77 12.14 -47.60
C LEU A 353 7.61 10.88 -47.34
N TYR A 354 7.37 9.82 -48.10
CA TYR A 354 8.11 8.57 -47.98
C TYR A 354 9.59 8.75 -48.32
N ASP A 355 9.90 9.42 -49.43
CA ASP A 355 11.27 9.59 -49.93
C ASP A 355 12.12 10.44 -48.97
N ASN A 356 11.56 11.54 -48.46
CA ASN A 356 12.24 12.47 -47.55
C ASN A 356 12.33 11.99 -46.09
N ALA A 357 11.55 10.97 -45.70
CA ALA A 357 11.53 10.49 -44.32
C ALA A 357 12.88 9.85 -43.92
N LYS A 358 13.45 10.38 -42.83
CA LYS A 358 14.68 9.88 -42.21
C LYS A 358 14.42 8.92 -41.05
N ASN A 359 13.27 9.05 -40.39
CA ASN A 359 12.88 8.26 -39.24
C ASN A 359 11.57 7.50 -39.50
N CYS A 360 11.43 6.35 -38.83
CA CYS A 360 10.20 5.58 -38.78
C CYS A 360 9.09 6.37 -38.07
N TYR A 361 7.92 6.53 -38.70
CA TYR A 361 6.81 7.27 -38.10
C TYR A 361 6.26 6.63 -36.81
N VAL A 362 6.57 5.35 -36.57
CA VAL A 362 6.11 4.57 -35.43
C VAL A 362 7.07 4.70 -34.25
N CYS A 363 8.32 4.25 -34.42
CA CYS A 363 9.29 4.18 -33.32
C CYS A 363 10.28 5.35 -33.28
N ASP A 364 10.19 6.27 -34.24
CA ASP A 364 11.07 7.44 -34.43
C ASP A 364 12.56 7.09 -34.56
N GLN A 365 12.89 5.83 -34.90
CA GLN A 365 14.25 5.41 -35.18
C GLN A 365 14.63 5.74 -36.62
N THR A 366 15.86 6.22 -36.81
CA THR A 366 16.43 6.52 -38.13
C THR A 366 16.57 5.26 -38.99
N PHE A 367 16.23 5.37 -40.27
CA PHE A 367 16.42 4.29 -41.24
C PHE A 367 17.90 4.05 -41.53
N ARG A 368 18.30 2.77 -41.58
CA ARG A 368 19.69 2.30 -41.80
C ARG A 368 19.65 0.96 -42.53
N GLU A 369 20.81 0.41 -42.90
CA GLU A 369 20.89 -0.92 -43.54
C GLU A 369 20.18 -2.01 -42.73
N ASN A 370 20.36 -2.01 -41.39
CA ASN A 370 19.69 -2.94 -40.48
C ASN A 370 18.26 -2.52 -40.10
N ASN A 371 17.80 -1.34 -40.54
CA ASN A 371 16.49 -0.77 -40.24
C ASN A 371 15.82 -0.26 -41.53
N ILE A 372 15.43 -1.22 -42.38
CA ILE A 372 14.97 -0.98 -43.75
C ILE A 372 13.65 -0.21 -43.74
N LYS A 373 13.59 0.86 -44.54
CA LYS A 373 12.40 1.67 -44.78
C LYS A 373 11.41 0.91 -45.66
N VAL A 374 10.17 0.77 -45.20
CA VAL A 374 9.06 0.10 -45.89
C VAL A 374 7.82 1.00 -45.89
N ARG A 375 6.93 0.77 -46.86
CA ARG A 375 5.66 1.50 -46.97
C ARG A 375 4.62 0.76 -46.14
N ASP A 376 4.29 1.29 -44.98
CA ASP A 376 3.18 0.76 -44.18
C ASP A 376 1.84 1.28 -44.73
N HIS A 377 0.86 0.40 -44.79
CA HIS A 377 -0.44 0.70 -45.35
C HIS A 377 -1.53 -0.11 -44.68
N ASN A 378 -2.73 0.42 -44.72
CA ASN A 378 -3.89 -0.26 -44.16
C ASN A 378 -4.40 -1.31 -45.16
N HIS A 379 -4.34 -2.59 -44.80
CA HIS A 379 -4.74 -3.73 -45.65
C HIS A 379 -6.24 -3.81 -45.99
N VAL A 380 -7.04 -2.91 -45.41
CA VAL A 380 -8.49 -2.87 -45.56
C VAL A 380 -8.92 -1.71 -46.47
N THR A 381 -8.39 -0.52 -46.19
CA THR A 381 -8.66 0.71 -46.95
C THR A 381 -7.68 0.97 -48.09
N GLN A 382 -6.58 0.21 -48.15
CA GLN A 382 -5.46 0.35 -49.10
C GLN A 382 -4.67 1.66 -49.01
N LYS A 383 -4.97 2.50 -48.01
CA LYS A 383 -4.35 3.80 -47.82
C LYS A 383 -2.98 3.67 -47.17
N PHE A 384 -2.06 4.53 -47.61
CA PHE A 384 -0.74 4.65 -47.02
C PHE A 384 -0.85 5.26 -45.62
N ASN A 385 -0.19 4.63 -44.64
CA ASN A 385 -0.13 5.14 -43.27
C ASN A 385 1.13 5.99 -43.08
N GLY A 386 2.27 5.51 -43.58
CA GLY A 386 3.53 6.22 -43.43
C GLY A 386 4.80 5.38 -43.70
N PRO A 387 5.96 6.05 -43.71
CA PRO A 387 7.27 5.41 -43.83
C PRO A 387 7.61 4.70 -42.52
N CYS A 388 7.55 3.37 -42.52
CA CYS A 388 7.77 2.54 -41.35
C CYS A 388 9.08 1.77 -41.50
N CYS A 389 9.65 1.29 -40.39
CA CYS A 389 10.71 0.30 -40.48
C CYS A 389 10.16 -1.12 -40.53
N ASN A 390 10.90 -2.04 -41.16
CA ASN A 390 10.43 -3.42 -41.35
C ASN A 390 10.05 -4.13 -40.04
N SER A 391 10.79 -3.89 -38.94
CA SER A 391 10.50 -4.49 -37.64
C SER A 391 9.17 -3.98 -37.05
N CYS A 392 8.92 -2.67 -37.07
CA CYS A 392 7.65 -2.10 -36.64
C CYS A 392 6.50 -2.56 -37.53
N ASN A 393 6.70 -2.58 -38.85
CA ASN A 393 5.69 -3.03 -39.81
C ASN A 393 5.27 -4.50 -39.56
N LEU A 394 6.23 -5.38 -39.26
CA LEU A 394 5.95 -6.78 -38.94
C LEU A 394 5.29 -6.98 -37.56
N ALA A 395 5.52 -6.05 -36.62
CA ALA A 395 4.86 -6.07 -35.31
C ALA A 395 3.42 -5.52 -35.36
N MET A 396 3.17 -4.57 -36.26
CA MET A 396 1.88 -3.93 -36.50
C MET A 396 1.03 -4.76 -37.47
N LYS A 397 0.61 -5.95 -37.04
CA LYS A 397 -0.29 -6.80 -37.83
C LYS A 397 -1.74 -6.66 -37.38
N THR A 398 -2.64 -6.60 -38.35
CA THR A 398 -4.06 -6.85 -38.10
C THR A 398 -4.28 -8.32 -37.76
N PRO A 399 -5.36 -8.65 -37.01
CA PRO A 399 -5.68 -10.02 -36.59
C PRO A 399 -5.73 -11.04 -37.73
#